data_AF-A0A5Q8CA00-F1
#
_entry.id   AF-A0A5Q8CA00-F1
#
_cell.length_a   1.000
_cell.length_b   1.000
_cell.length_c   1.000
_cell.angle_alpha   90.00
_cell.angle_beta   90.00
_cell.angle_gamma   90.00
#
_symmetry.space_group_name_H-M   'P 1'
#
loop_
_entity.id
_entity.type
_entity.pdbx_description
1 polymer ?
#
loop_
_entity_poly.entity_id
_entity_poly.type
_entity_poly.pdbx_seq_one_letter_code
_entity_poly.pdbx_strand_id
1 'polypeptide(L)'
;MNTMITSPRHVSSGFKVDLSRGQRIDRVSSEWFSRPDDERYLSLSDLHRAVSARTERARVRTVETADIRVEATRDNAERLSLIVPGGREPVAPTHWSYGQLCSLVGAPANYMRQLPAPLAAINLQHGLLNHDAEMIKTLEMDDGRVELRAVTGPDYGRIWDRDLVAAVMSIAGNGTGDTIWKVPGVLDWSTMTHNPFVDITKDTTTLYASDRDVFLFLVDDTHPIEAGRLPNGQPDLYFRGFYAWNSEVGSKTLGIAAFYLR
;
A
#
# COMPACT_ATOMS: atom_id res chain seq x y z
N MET A 1 -17.55 22.05 38.02
CA MET A 1 -16.14 21.72 38.34
C MET A 1 -15.42 21.69 37.02
N ASN A 2 -14.71 22.76 36.66
CA ASN A 2 -14.00 22.84 35.38
C ASN A 2 -12.80 21.90 35.45
N THR A 3 -12.88 20.78 34.75
CA THR A 3 -11.74 19.89 34.53
C THR A 3 -10.74 20.68 33.67
N MET A 4 -9.70 21.23 34.30
CA MET A 4 -8.53 21.70 33.57
C MET A 4 -7.94 20.48 32.89
N ILE A 5 -8.17 20.33 31.58
CA ILE A 5 -7.39 19.42 30.76
C ILE A 5 -5.98 20.00 30.80
N THR A 6 -5.12 19.42 31.64
CA THR A 6 -3.69 19.74 31.65
C THR A 6 -3.18 19.51 30.24
N SER A 7 -2.69 20.57 29.59
CA SER A 7 -2.03 20.45 28.29
C SER A 7 -1.00 19.33 28.36
N PRO A 8 -0.99 18.37 27.41
CA PRO A 8 -0.05 17.26 27.47
C PRO A 8 1.38 17.81 27.56
N ARG A 9 2.15 17.35 28.56
CA ARG A 9 3.55 17.73 28.66
C ARG A 9 4.28 17.14 27.46
N HIS A 10 4.70 18.01 26.56
CA HIS A 10 5.53 17.64 25.42
C HIS A 10 6.80 16.94 25.94
N VAL A 11 7.13 15.78 25.37
CA VAL A 11 8.43 15.15 25.65
C VAL A 11 9.50 15.92 24.89
N SER A 12 10.61 16.23 25.55
CA SER A 12 11.76 16.94 24.95
C SER A 12 12.96 16.02 24.72
N SER A 13 12.85 14.73 25.05
CA SER A 13 13.90 13.72 24.93
C SER A 13 13.30 12.32 24.79
N GLY A 14 14.15 11.35 24.45
CA GLY A 14 13.72 9.95 24.41
C GLY A 14 13.26 9.41 25.77
N PHE A 15 12.46 8.35 25.73
CA PHE A 15 11.84 7.72 26.90
C PHE A 15 12.04 6.20 26.90
N LYS A 16 12.02 5.59 28.09
CA LYS A 16 12.20 4.13 28.23
C LYS A 16 10.93 3.38 27.86
N VAL A 17 11.08 2.25 27.16
CA VAL A 17 10.00 1.36 26.74
C VAL A 17 10.17 0.00 27.40
N ASP A 18 9.06 -0.58 27.90
CA ASP A 18 9.03 -1.94 28.45
C ASP A 18 8.10 -2.84 27.60
N LEU A 19 8.71 -3.60 26.69
CA LEU A 19 7.98 -4.46 25.75
C LEU A 19 7.27 -5.65 26.42
N SER A 20 7.62 -5.99 27.67
CA SER A 20 6.98 -7.11 28.39
C SER A 20 5.55 -6.78 28.83
N ARG A 21 5.14 -5.52 28.77
CA ARG A 21 3.87 -5.01 29.30
C ARG A 21 2.81 -4.73 28.23
N GLY A 22 3.05 -5.15 26.99
CA GLY A 22 2.18 -4.88 25.84
C GLY A 22 2.05 -6.07 24.88
N GLN A 23 1.20 -5.89 23.87
CA GLN A 23 1.11 -6.80 22.73
C GLN A 23 1.87 -6.23 21.54
N ARG A 24 2.60 -7.09 20.83
CA ARG A 24 3.37 -6.69 19.64
C ARG A 24 2.47 -6.73 18.41
N ILE A 25 2.40 -5.60 17.69
CA ILE A 25 1.70 -5.52 16.40
C ILE A 25 2.71 -5.82 15.28
N ASP A 26 2.78 -7.09 14.87
CA ASP A 26 3.77 -7.52 13.85
C ASP A 26 3.51 -6.95 12.47
N ARG A 27 2.26 -6.57 12.16
CA ARG A 27 1.85 -6.07 10.84
C ARG A 27 2.66 -4.85 10.38
N VAL A 28 2.93 -3.92 11.28
CA VAL A 28 3.73 -2.72 10.96
C VAL A 28 5.18 -3.12 10.67
N SER A 29 5.73 -4.02 11.49
CA SER A 29 7.10 -4.51 11.29
C SER A 29 7.27 -5.35 10.01
N SER A 30 6.25 -6.12 9.61
CA SER A 30 6.28 -6.90 8.36
C SER A 30 6.19 -6.03 7.11
N GLU A 31 5.43 -4.94 7.17
CA GLU A 31 5.36 -3.96 6.07
C GLU A 31 6.66 -3.15 5.97
N TRP A 32 7.34 -2.87 7.09
CA TRP A 32 8.65 -2.17 7.10
C TRP A 32 9.81 -3.04 6.58
N PHE A 33 9.91 -4.32 7.03
CA PHE A 33 11.07 -5.18 6.73
C PHE A 33 11.16 -5.63 5.26
N SER A 34 10.07 -5.57 4.50
CA SER A 34 9.97 -6.18 3.17
C SER A 34 10.15 -5.21 1.98
N ARG A 35 10.29 -3.90 2.24
CA ARG A 35 10.21 -2.89 1.17
C ARG A 35 11.58 -2.43 0.69
N PRO A 36 11.88 -2.42 -0.61
CA PRO A 36 13.13 -1.89 -1.16
C PRO A 36 13.16 -0.36 -1.10
N ASP A 37 14.35 0.24 -1.18
CA ASP A 37 14.57 1.68 -0.93
C ASP A 37 13.83 2.61 -1.90
N ASP A 38 13.56 2.16 -3.13
CA ASP A 38 12.80 2.88 -4.15
C ASP A 38 11.31 2.98 -3.82
N GLU A 39 10.78 2.08 -3.00
CA GLU A 39 9.39 2.12 -2.52
C GLU A 39 9.22 2.95 -1.24
N ARG A 40 10.29 3.50 -0.66
CA ARG A 40 10.28 4.25 0.62
C ARG A 40 10.29 5.76 0.40
N TYR A 41 9.48 6.51 1.13
CA TYR A 41 9.37 7.97 0.96
C TYR A 41 9.66 8.71 2.25
N LEU A 42 10.31 9.87 2.20
CA LEU A 42 10.71 10.60 3.41
C LEU A 42 9.64 11.57 3.91
N SER A 43 8.62 11.84 3.09
CA SER A 43 7.53 12.74 3.40
C SER A 43 6.26 12.35 2.68
N LEU A 44 5.11 12.77 3.21
CA LEU A 44 3.81 12.56 2.55
C LEU A 44 3.73 13.31 1.22
N SER A 45 4.36 14.47 1.09
CA SER A 45 4.38 15.23 -0.18
C SER A 45 5.15 14.48 -1.27
N ASP A 46 6.29 13.87 -0.95
CA ASP A 46 7.05 13.08 -1.92
C ASP A 46 6.29 11.81 -2.32
N LEU A 47 5.69 11.12 -1.34
CA LEU A 47 4.82 9.98 -1.59
C LEU A 47 3.65 10.36 -2.49
N HIS A 48 2.92 11.43 -2.15
CA HIS A 48 1.79 11.93 -2.92
C HIS A 48 2.17 12.27 -4.36
N ARG A 49 3.31 12.95 -4.55
CA ARG A 49 3.82 13.28 -5.87
C ARG A 49 4.07 12.02 -6.71
N ALA A 50 4.68 10.99 -6.13
CA ALA A 50 4.96 9.74 -6.83
C ALA A 50 3.66 9.00 -7.23
N VAL A 51 2.72 8.82 -6.30
CA VAL A 51 1.46 8.13 -6.61
C VAL A 51 0.55 8.96 -7.53
N SER A 52 0.61 10.29 -7.47
CA SER A 52 -0.10 11.18 -8.41
C SER A 52 0.42 11.05 -9.84
N ALA A 53 1.74 11.11 -10.02
CA ALA A 53 2.38 10.93 -11.31
C ALA A 53 2.10 9.55 -11.91
N ARG A 54 1.92 8.53 -11.06
CA ARG A 54 1.45 7.21 -11.47
C ARG A 54 0.00 7.25 -11.96
N THR A 55 -0.91 7.84 -11.19
CA THR A 55 -2.33 7.93 -11.58
C THR A 55 -2.54 8.73 -12.87
N GLU A 56 -1.77 9.79 -13.12
CA GLU A 56 -1.86 10.60 -14.35
C GLU A 56 -1.57 9.77 -15.63
N ARG A 57 -0.67 8.80 -15.50
CA ARG A 57 -0.28 7.87 -16.58
C ARG A 57 -1.17 6.62 -16.64
N ALA A 58 -2.11 6.48 -15.71
CA ALA A 58 -3.02 5.35 -15.70
C ALA A 58 -4.17 5.54 -16.70
N ARG A 59 -4.63 4.43 -17.28
CA ARG A 59 -5.85 4.36 -18.09
C ARG A 59 -6.73 3.25 -17.56
N VAL A 60 -7.99 3.60 -17.30
CA VAL A 60 -9.01 2.66 -16.84
C VAL A 60 -10.00 2.46 -17.96
N ARG A 61 -10.32 1.20 -18.25
CA ARG A 61 -11.39 0.85 -19.20
C ARG A 61 -12.31 -0.16 -18.56
N THR A 62 -13.59 -0.08 -18.92
CA THR A 62 -14.55 -1.15 -18.67
C THR A 62 -14.85 -1.74 -20.04
N VAL A 63 -14.57 -3.02 -20.23
CA VAL A 63 -14.69 -3.70 -21.52
C VAL A 63 -15.42 -5.03 -21.35
N GLU A 64 -16.04 -5.49 -22.43
CA GLU A 64 -16.62 -6.83 -22.46
C GLU A 64 -15.52 -7.89 -22.39
N THR A 65 -15.70 -8.90 -21.54
CA THR A 65 -14.71 -9.96 -21.34
C THR A 65 -14.45 -10.73 -22.65
N ALA A 66 -15.51 -10.97 -23.42
CA ALA A 66 -15.47 -11.70 -24.69
C ALA A 66 -14.70 -10.95 -25.80
N ASP A 67 -14.65 -9.62 -25.72
CA ASP A 67 -13.96 -8.78 -26.71
C ASP A 67 -12.45 -8.68 -26.47
N ILE A 68 -11.98 -9.12 -25.30
CA ILE A 68 -10.55 -9.18 -25.01
C ILE A 68 -9.92 -10.33 -25.78
N ARG A 69 -8.90 -10.00 -26.56
CA ARG A 69 -8.12 -10.99 -27.30
C ARG A 69 -6.76 -11.20 -26.66
N VAL A 70 -6.37 -12.46 -26.47
CA VAL A 70 -5.05 -12.85 -25.98
C VAL A 70 -4.21 -13.31 -27.16
N GLU A 71 -3.09 -12.64 -27.37
CA GLU A 71 -2.14 -12.96 -28.43
C GLU A 71 -0.82 -13.44 -27.85
N ALA A 72 -0.31 -14.52 -28.43
CA ALA A 72 1.03 -15.02 -28.19
C ALA A 72 1.56 -15.57 -29.51
N THR A 73 2.82 -15.27 -29.80
CA THR A 73 3.44 -15.67 -31.05
C THR A 73 4.27 -16.94 -30.84
N ARG A 74 4.35 -17.80 -31.86
CA ARG A 74 5.09 -19.07 -31.76
C ARG A 74 6.60 -18.88 -31.71
N ASP A 75 7.09 -17.76 -32.23
CA ASP A 75 8.49 -17.35 -32.23
C ASP A 75 8.94 -16.76 -30.86
N ASN A 76 7.99 -16.47 -29.95
CA ASN A 76 8.29 -16.02 -28.60
C ASN A 76 7.45 -16.79 -27.57
N ALA A 77 7.97 -17.94 -27.15
CA ALA A 77 7.30 -18.82 -26.20
C ALA A 77 7.14 -18.24 -24.78
N GLU A 78 7.74 -17.08 -24.47
CA GLU A 78 7.72 -16.50 -23.13
C GLU A 78 6.79 -15.30 -22.97
N ARG A 79 6.26 -14.75 -24.07
CA ARG A 79 5.47 -13.51 -24.01
C ARG A 79 4.09 -13.69 -24.61
N LEU A 80 3.12 -13.16 -23.89
CA LEU A 80 1.76 -12.92 -24.35
C LEU A 80 1.35 -11.48 -24.08
N SER A 81 0.40 -11.00 -24.86
CA SER A 81 -0.19 -9.67 -24.76
C SER A 81 -1.70 -9.74 -24.91
N LEU A 82 -2.40 -8.77 -24.34
CA LEU A 82 -3.82 -8.60 -24.48
C LEU A 82 -4.11 -7.45 -25.43
N ILE A 83 -5.01 -7.67 -26.38
CA ILE A 83 -5.67 -6.60 -27.12
C ILE A 83 -6.94 -6.28 -26.36
N VAL A 84 -6.92 -5.13 -25.69
CA VAL A 84 -8.07 -4.60 -24.96
C VAL A 84 -8.86 -3.67 -25.88
N PRO A 85 -10.19 -3.80 -25.99
CA PRO A 85 -11.01 -2.90 -26.80
C PRO A 85 -10.78 -1.42 -26.46
N GLY A 86 -10.60 -0.59 -27.48
CA GLY A 86 -10.25 0.83 -27.31
C GLY A 86 -8.80 1.08 -26.81
N GLY A 87 -7.98 0.04 -26.69
CA GLY A 87 -6.53 0.13 -26.55
C GLY A 87 -5.88 0.45 -27.89
N ARG A 88 -4.79 1.24 -27.87
CA ARG A 88 -4.03 1.59 -29.09
C ARG A 88 -2.99 0.54 -29.46
N GLU A 89 -2.52 -0.21 -28.47
CA GLU A 89 -1.45 -1.20 -28.61
C GLU A 89 -1.73 -2.42 -27.71
N PRO A 90 -1.16 -3.59 -28.04
CA PRO A 90 -1.23 -4.76 -27.17
C PRO A 90 -0.50 -4.52 -25.84
N VAL A 91 -1.14 -4.88 -24.74
CA VAL A 91 -0.61 -4.67 -23.38
C VAL A 91 -0.17 -5.98 -22.76
N ALA A 92 1.02 -6.01 -22.16
CA ALA A 92 1.49 -7.20 -21.44
C ALA A 92 0.95 -7.18 -20.00
N PRO A 93 0.45 -8.31 -19.47
CA PRO A 93 0.08 -8.39 -18.08
C PRO A 93 1.33 -8.48 -17.20
N THR A 94 1.29 -7.79 -16.06
CA THR A 94 2.24 -8.04 -14.97
C THR A 94 2.01 -9.43 -14.37
N HIS A 95 2.94 -9.89 -13.52
CA HIS A 95 2.75 -11.14 -12.77
C HIS A 95 1.46 -11.13 -11.93
N TRP A 96 1.08 -9.95 -11.41
CA TRP A 96 -0.13 -9.72 -10.63
C TRP A 96 -1.39 -9.81 -11.48
N SER A 97 -1.50 -9.00 -12.53
CA SER A 97 -2.69 -8.98 -13.39
C SER A 97 -2.86 -10.27 -14.19
N TYR A 98 -1.78 -10.99 -14.51
CA TYR A 98 -1.86 -12.35 -15.04
C TYR A 98 -2.55 -13.31 -14.05
N GLY A 99 -2.19 -13.21 -12.77
CA GLY A 99 -2.87 -13.95 -11.71
C GLY A 99 -4.35 -13.59 -11.62
N GLN A 100 -4.69 -12.31 -11.74
CA GLN A 100 -6.08 -11.85 -11.76
C GLN A 100 -6.86 -12.37 -12.96
N LEU A 101 -6.27 -12.37 -14.16
CA LEU A 101 -6.86 -12.97 -15.37
C LEU A 101 -7.14 -14.46 -15.17
N CYS A 102 -6.18 -15.21 -14.62
CA CYS A 102 -6.39 -16.61 -14.29
C CYS A 102 -7.53 -16.81 -13.28
N SER A 103 -7.56 -16.02 -12.20
CA SER A 103 -8.63 -16.09 -11.20
C SER A 103 -10.00 -15.74 -11.78
N LEU A 104 -10.07 -14.73 -12.66
CA LEU A 104 -11.30 -14.33 -13.36
C LEU A 104 -11.90 -15.52 -14.13
N VAL A 105 -11.06 -16.24 -14.88
CA VAL A 105 -11.52 -17.36 -15.73
C VAL A 105 -11.49 -18.72 -15.03
N GLY A 106 -11.26 -18.76 -13.71
CA GLY A 106 -11.20 -20.02 -12.94
C GLY A 106 -9.98 -20.90 -13.24
N ALA A 107 -8.92 -20.36 -13.84
CA ALA A 107 -7.70 -21.11 -14.18
C ALA A 107 -6.65 -21.07 -13.05
N PRO A 108 -5.92 -22.18 -12.81
CA PRO A 108 -4.85 -22.21 -11.80
C PRO A 108 -3.61 -21.43 -12.25
N ALA A 109 -3.41 -20.23 -11.70
CA ALA A 109 -2.35 -19.30 -12.12
C ALA A 109 -0.93 -19.89 -12.11
N ASN A 110 -0.59 -20.71 -11.11
CA ASN A 110 0.76 -21.30 -11.01
C ASN A 110 1.04 -22.29 -12.14
N TYR A 111 0.05 -23.12 -12.49
CA TYR A 111 0.16 -24.03 -13.63
C TYR A 111 0.22 -23.24 -14.94
N MET A 112 -0.65 -22.24 -15.08
CA MET A 112 -0.71 -21.38 -16.27
C MET A 112 0.59 -20.61 -16.53
N ARG A 113 1.39 -20.31 -15.50
CA ARG A 113 2.71 -19.67 -15.65
C ARG A 113 3.82 -20.61 -16.12
N GLN A 114 3.63 -21.93 -15.99
CA GLN A 114 4.59 -22.94 -16.45
C GLN A 114 4.36 -23.32 -17.91
N LEU A 115 3.22 -22.92 -18.49
CA LEU A 115 2.90 -23.19 -19.88
C LEU A 115 3.66 -22.21 -20.80
N PRO A 116 4.11 -22.68 -21.98
CA PRO A 116 4.49 -21.78 -23.07
C PRO A 116 3.39 -20.77 -23.37
N ALA A 117 3.77 -19.53 -23.67
CA ALA A 117 2.85 -18.42 -23.90
C ALA A 117 1.71 -18.74 -24.89
N PRO A 118 1.93 -19.47 -26.01
CA PRO A 118 0.83 -19.87 -26.89
C PRO A 118 -0.23 -20.77 -26.23
N LEU A 119 0.17 -21.70 -25.36
CA LEU A 119 -0.77 -22.57 -24.64
C LEU A 119 -1.52 -21.81 -23.54
N ALA A 120 -0.79 -20.97 -22.80
CA ALA A 120 -1.39 -20.06 -21.83
C ALA A 120 -2.42 -19.12 -22.49
N ALA A 121 -2.09 -18.55 -23.65
CA ALA A 121 -2.97 -17.66 -24.39
C ALA A 121 -4.26 -18.33 -24.84
N ILE A 122 -4.19 -19.55 -25.40
CA ILE A 122 -5.38 -20.31 -25.81
C ILE A 122 -6.28 -20.60 -24.61
N ASN A 123 -5.70 -21.05 -23.49
CA ASN A 123 -6.43 -21.36 -22.27
C ASN A 123 -7.09 -20.11 -21.67
N LEU A 124 -6.38 -18.98 -21.63
CA LEU A 124 -6.93 -17.71 -21.19
C LEU A 124 -8.03 -17.21 -22.12
N GLN A 125 -7.83 -17.27 -23.44
CA GLN A 125 -8.83 -16.86 -24.42
C GLN A 125 -10.12 -17.69 -24.29
N HIS A 126 -9.98 -19.01 -24.14
CA HIS A 126 -11.12 -19.89 -23.89
C HIS A 126 -11.87 -19.49 -22.62
N GLY A 127 -11.13 -19.21 -21.55
CA GLY A 127 -11.70 -18.75 -20.29
C GLY A 127 -12.45 -17.42 -20.41
N LEU A 128 -11.89 -16.44 -21.12
CA LEU A 128 -12.49 -15.11 -21.32
C LEU A 128 -13.79 -15.18 -22.14
N LEU A 129 -13.84 -16.05 -23.16
CA LEU A 129 -15.03 -16.24 -24.00
C LEU A 129 -16.19 -16.94 -23.29
N ASN A 130 -15.90 -17.75 -22.26
CA ASN A 130 -16.90 -18.52 -21.51
C ASN A 130 -17.14 -17.95 -20.09
N HIS A 131 -16.65 -16.74 -19.80
CA HIS A 131 -16.81 -16.13 -18.49
C HIS A 131 -18.21 -15.52 -18.35
N ASP A 132 -18.93 -15.87 -17.27
CA ASP A 132 -20.30 -15.44 -17.03
C ASP A 132 -20.44 -13.92 -16.82
N ALA A 133 -19.40 -13.23 -16.30
CA ALA A 133 -19.45 -11.79 -16.14
C ALA A 133 -19.12 -11.09 -17.47
N GLU A 134 -20.10 -10.35 -17.99
CA GLU A 134 -19.99 -9.69 -19.30
C GLU A 134 -18.90 -8.61 -19.31
N MET A 135 -18.68 -7.89 -18.21
CA MET A 135 -17.80 -6.72 -18.15
C MET A 135 -16.68 -6.88 -17.13
N ILE A 136 -15.46 -6.44 -17.49
CA ILE A 136 -14.34 -6.28 -16.55
C ILE A 136 -13.72 -4.89 -16.64
N LYS A 137 -13.03 -4.49 -15.58
CA LYS A 137 -12.25 -3.26 -15.52
C LYS A 137 -10.77 -3.56 -15.68
N THR A 138 -10.13 -2.93 -16.65
CA THR A 138 -8.68 -2.94 -16.82
C THR A 138 -8.07 -1.69 -16.21
N LEU A 139 -6.87 -1.83 -15.67
CA LEU A 139 -5.99 -0.73 -15.31
C LEU A 139 -4.69 -0.91 -16.08
N GLU A 140 -4.45 0.00 -17.01
CA GLU A 140 -3.20 0.08 -17.78
C GLU A 140 -2.35 1.22 -17.24
N MET A 141 -1.03 1.05 -17.30
CA MET A 141 -0.08 2.08 -16.92
C MET A 141 1.01 2.19 -17.95
N ASP A 142 1.34 3.44 -18.30
CA ASP A 142 2.44 3.76 -19.20
C ASP A 142 3.67 4.18 -18.39
N ASP A 143 4.68 3.30 -18.35
CA ASP A 143 5.99 3.55 -17.75
C ASP A 143 7.14 3.30 -18.74
N GLY A 144 6.93 3.77 -19.99
CA GLY A 144 7.83 3.53 -21.12
C GLY A 144 7.40 2.35 -22.00
N ARG A 145 6.64 1.42 -21.43
CA ARG A 145 5.80 0.45 -22.13
C ARG A 145 4.45 0.38 -21.43
N VAL A 146 3.36 0.27 -22.20
CA VAL A 146 2.03 0.07 -21.61
C VAL A 146 1.91 -1.35 -21.09
N GLU A 147 1.68 -1.45 -19.78
CA GLU A 147 1.45 -2.69 -19.07
C GLU A 147 0.06 -2.73 -18.46
N LEU A 148 -0.53 -3.92 -18.44
CA LEU A 148 -1.79 -4.18 -17.75
C LEU A 148 -1.47 -4.45 -16.28
N ARG A 149 -1.78 -3.49 -15.42
CA ARG A 149 -1.49 -3.50 -13.98
C ARG A 149 -2.54 -4.22 -13.16
N ALA A 150 -3.81 -4.10 -13.57
CA ALA A 150 -4.89 -4.81 -12.90
C ALA A 150 -6.00 -5.24 -13.86
N VAL A 151 -6.62 -6.36 -13.52
CA VAL A 151 -7.88 -6.82 -14.10
C VAL A 151 -8.82 -7.14 -12.94
N THR A 152 -9.93 -6.43 -12.86
CA THR A 152 -10.87 -6.53 -11.74
C THR A 152 -12.30 -6.65 -12.26
N GLY A 153 -13.20 -7.19 -11.44
CA GLY A 153 -14.63 -7.26 -11.79
C GLY A 153 -15.28 -5.88 -11.97
N PRO A 154 -16.49 -5.84 -12.53
CA PRO A 154 -17.19 -4.60 -12.85
C PRO A 154 -17.57 -3.79 -11.60
N ASP A 155 -17.81 -4.48 -10.47
CA ASP A 155 -18.19 -3.85 -9.20
C ASP A 155 -17.00 -3.33 -8.40
N TYR A 156 -15.76 -3.54 -8.88
CA TYR A 156 -14.58 -3.06 -8.17
C TYR A 156 -14.55 -1.52 -8.16
N GLY A 157 -14.76 -0.95 -6.97
CA GLY A 157 -14.60 0.46 -6.67
C GLY A 157 -13.13 0.78 -6.41
N ARG A 158 -12.48 1.47 -7.35
CA ARG A 158 -11.06 1.83 -7.23
C ARG A 158 -10.94 3.16 -6.49
N ILE A 159 -10.29 3.11 -5.34
CA ILE A 159 -9.77 4.29 -4.64
C ILE A 159 -8.30 4.43 -5.06
N TRP A 160 -7.91 5.61 -5.54
CA TRP A 160 -6.53 5.85 -5.94
C TRP A 160 -5.64 6.06 -4.72
N ASP A 161 -4.41 5.56 -4.78
CA ASP A 161 -3.47 5.74 -3.68
C ASP A 161 -3.21 7.23 -3.39
N ARG A 162 -3.21 8.09 -4.42
CA ARG A 162 -3.12 9.55 -4.25
C ARG A 162 -4.25 10.12 -3.40
N ASP A 163 -5.46 9.59 -3.50
CA ASP A 163 -6.63 10.11 -2.79
C ASP A 163 -6.55 9.76 -1.30
N LEU A 164 -6.07 8.54 -0.97
CA LEU A 164 -5.74 8.17 0.41
C LEU A 164 -4.64 9.08 0.98
N VAL A 165 -3.53 9.25 0.25
CA VAL A 165 -2.41 10.07 0.73
C VAL A 165 -2.83 11.53 0.91
N ALA A 166 -3.61 12.09 -0.01
CA ALA A 166 -4.15 13.45 0.11
C ALA A 166 -5.08 13.60 1.33
N ALA A 167 -5.93 12.61 1.60
CA ALA A 167 -6.78 12.61 2.78
C ALA A 167 -5.94 12.61 4.07
N VAL A 168 -4.87 11.82 4.13
CA VAL A 168 -3.95 11.80 5.28
C VAL A 168 -3.21 13.12 5.42
N MET A 169 -2.70 13.70 4.32
CA MET A 169 -2.02 15.00 4.32
C MET A 169 -2.91 16.12 4.86
N SER A 170 -4.23 16.06 4.64
CA SER A 170 -5.16 17.06 5.17
C SER A 170 -5.19 17.13 6.71
N ILE A 171 -4.76 16.06 7.39
CA ILE A 171 -4.73 15.95 8.86
C ILE A 171 -3.29 15.98 9.40
N ALA A 172 -2.38 15.28 8.74
CA ALA A 172 -1.02 15.07 9.20
C ALA A 172 0.02 16.02 8.57
N GLY A 173 -0.41 16.86 7.63
CA GLY A 173 0.48 17.71 6.85
C GLY A 173 1.49 16.89 6.06
N ASN A 174 2.78 17.16 6.21
CA ASN A 174 3.84 16.45 5.50
C ASN A 174 4.28 15.16 6.20
N GLY A 175 3.79 14.90 7.42
CA GLY A 175 4.19 13.75 8.22
C GLY A 175 5.64 13.84 8.72
N THR A 176 6.24 15.04 8.70
CA THR A 176 7.63 15.28 9.08
C THR A 176 7.76 16.04 10.41
N GLY A 177 6.67 16.14 11.18
CA GLY A 177 6.61 16.89 12.45
C GLY A 177 6.11 18.33 12.30
N ASP A 178 5.59 18.68 11.13
CA ASP A 178 4.89 19.94 10.88
C ASP A 178 3.50 19.99 11.54
N THR A 179 2.93 18.82 11.88
CA THR A 179 1.79 18.66 12.76
C THR A 179 2.16 17.72 13.92
N ILE A 180 1.20 17.39 14.81
CA ILE A 180 1.41 16.37 15.84
C ILE A 180 1.68 14.98 15.24
N TRP A 181 1.25 14.74 14.00
CA TRP A 181 1.43 13.46 13.30
C TRP A 181 2.72 13.48 12.50
N LYS A 182 3.57 12.49 12.75
CA LYS A 182 4.82 12.33 12.03
C LYS A 182 5.23 10.88 11.87
N VAL A 183 6.18 10.64 10.98
CA VAL A 183 6.91 9.37 10.91
C VAL A 183 7.48 9.07 12.31
N PRO A 184 7.33 7.84 12.82
CA PRO A 184 7.77 7.49 14.17
C PRO A 184 9.26 7.72 14.38
N GLY A 185 9.59 8.03 15.63
CA GLY A 185 10.95 7.89 16.11
C GLY A 185 11.47 6.45 16.10
N VAL A 186 12.70 6.27 16.56
CA VAL A 186 13.38 4.97 16.57
C VAL A 186 13.53 4.46 18.01
N LEU A 187 13.22 3.18 18.21
CA LEU A 187 13.57 2.45 19.43
C LEU A 187 14.99 1.93 19.33
N ASP A 188 15.87 2.39 20.22
CA ASP A 188 17.17 1.76 20.45
C ASP A 188 16.98 0.50 21.29
N TRP A 189 17.12 -0.66 20.65
CA TRP A 189 16.96 -1.99 21.27
C TRP A 189 18.02 -2.31 22.33
N SER A 190 19.19 -1.68 22.27
CA SER A 190 20.26 -1.93 23.26
C SER A 190 19.95 -1.24 24.58
N THR A 191 19.33 -0.06 24.53
CA THR A 191 19.00 0.72 25.71
C THR A 191 17.52 0.69 26.06
N MET A 192 16.66 0.14 25.20
CA MET A 192 15.19 0.18 25.31
C MET A 192 14.68 1.63 25.42
N THR A 193 15.27 2.53 24.64
CA THR A 193 14.93 3.96 24.64
C THR A 193 14.33 4.36 23.30
N HIS A 194 13.08 4.81 23.28
CA HIS A 194 12.46 5.41 22.09
C HIS A 194 12.88 6.86 21.97
N ASN A 195 13.48 7.24 20.85
CA ASN A 195 13.80 8.62 20.52
C ASN A 195 12.82 9.16 19.47
N PRO A 196 11.89 10.07 19.83
CA PRO A 196 10.96 10.66 18.86
C PRO A 196 11.65 11.67 17.91
N PHE A 197 12.85 12.17 18.23
CA PHE A 197 13.54 13.22 17.47
C PHE A 197 14.69 12.63 16.63
N VAL A 198 14.34 11.81 15.65
CA VAL A 198 15.28 11.20 14.71
C VAL A 198 14.97 11.68 13.30
N ASP A 199 16.02 11.88 12.49
CA ASP A 199 15.87 12.24 11.09
C ASP A 199 15.19 11.12 10.29
N ILE A 200 14.34 11.53 9.35
CA ILE A 200 13.64 10.60 8.47
C ILE A 200 14.57 10.25 7.31
N THR A 201 14.92 8.98 7.23
CA THR A 201 15.81 8.39 6.22
C THR A 201 15.10 7.22 5.56
N LYS A 202 15.74 6.62 4.54
CA LYS A 202 15.23 5.40 3.91
C LYS A 202 15.13 4.24 4.90
N ASP A 203 15.95 4.21 5.94
CA ASP A 203 15.91 3.16 6.96
C ASP A 203 14.87 3.44 8.06
N THR A 204 14.56 4.70 8.33
CA THR A 204 13.66 5.07 9.44
C THR A 204 12.23 5.40 9.00
N THR A 205 11.99 5.62 7.70
CA THR A 205 10.65 5.95 7.22
C THR A 205 9.68 4.78 7.27
N THR A 206 8.40 5.12 7.42
CA THR A 206 7.24 4.23 7.48
C THR A 206 6.20 4.56 6.41
N LEU A 207 6.62 5.30 5.37
CA LEU A 207 5.81 5.69 4.22
C LEU A 207 6.27 4.90 2.98
N TYR A 208 5.36 4.10 2.43
CA TYR A 208 5.65 3.18 1.34
C TYR A 208 4.63 3.25 0.22
N ALA A 209 5.10 3.11 -1.02
CA ALA A 209 4.25 2.77 -2.15
C ALA A 209 5.00 1.87 -3.12
N SER A 210 4.40 0.72 -3.41
CA SER A 210 4.84 -0.25 -4.41
C SER A 210 4.02 -0.13 -5.68
N ASP A 211 4.28 -1.02 -6.63
CA ASP A 211 3.44 -1.23 -7.80
C ASP A 211 2.02 -1.74 -7.48
N ARG A 212 1.82 -2.30 -6.28
CA ARG A 212 0.58 -2.98 -5.86
C ARG A 212 -0.17 -2.31 -4.73
N ASP A 213 0.49 -1.58 -3.84
CA ASP A 213 -0.12 -1.03 -2.65
C ASP A 213 0.62 0.20 -2.11
N VAL A 214 -0.10 1.01 -1.34
CA VAL A 214 0.45 2.09 -0.51
C VAL A 214 0.24 1.74 0.96
N PHE A 215 1.22 2.07 1.80
CA PHE A 215 1.15 1.94 3.24
C PHE A 215 1.76 3.17 3.89
N LEU A 216 1.13 3.69 4.93
CA LEU A 216 1.61 4.81 5.70
C LEU A 216 1.33 4.59 7.17
N PHE A 217 2.32 4.87 8.02
CA PHE A 217 2.20 4.77 9.47
C PHE A 217 2.75 6.05 10.12
N LEU A 218 1.91 6.71 10.91
CA LEU A 218 2.22 7.96 11.59
C LEU A 218 1.86 7.87 13.07
N VAL A 219 2.56 8.65 13.88
CA VAL A 219 2.38 8.70 15.33
C VAL A 219 2.42 10.14 15.83
N ASP A 220 1.85 10.30 17.02
CA ASP A 220 2.08 11.42 17.92
C ASP A 220 2.87 10.90 19.12
N ASP A 221 4.18 10.75 18.92
CA ASP A 221 5.15 10.29 19.93
C ASP A 221 5.80 11.43 20.72
N THR A 222 5.25 12.65 20.58
CA THR A 222 5.73 13.87 21.27
C THR A 222 4.73 14.41 22.30
N HIS A 223 3.45 14.03 22.22
CA HIS A 223 2.40 14.48 23.15
C HIS A 223 1.74 13.27 23.86
N PRO A 224 2.42 12.64 24.83
CA PRO A 224 1.88 11.48 25.52
C PRO A 224 0.61 11.81 26.30
N ILE A 225 -0.24 10.79 26.41
CA ILE A 225 -1.34 10.72 27.37
C ILE A 225 -0.83 10.01 28.61
N GLU A 226 -0.90 10.65 29.77
CA GLU A 226 -0.69 9.98 31.04
C GLU A 226 -2.00 9.30 31.47
N ALA A 227 -2.00 7.97 31.60
CA ALA A 227 -3.14 7.19 32.07
C ALA A 227 -2.77 6.37 33.30
N GLY A 228 -2.57 7.08 34.43
CA GLY A 228 -2.25 6.49 35.71
C GLY A 228 -0.74 6.43 35.98
N ARG A 229 -0.35 5.55 36.89
CA ARG A 229 1.04 5.39 37.33
C ARG A 229 1.46 3.93 37.30
N LEU A 230 2.70 3.71 36.90
CA LEU A 230 3.38 2.44 37.00
C LEU A 230 3.61 2.06 38.48
N PRO A 231 3.85 0.78 38.81
CA PRO A 231 4.14 0.34 40.19
C PRO A 231 5.34 1.05 40.85
N ASN A 232 6.27 1.58 40.05
CA ASN A 232 7.40 2.37 40.51
C ASN A 232 7.08 3.87 40.73
N GLY A 233 5.81 4.28 40.59
CA GLY A 233 5.32 5.64 40.78
C GLY A 233 5.48 6.59 39.59
N GLN A 234 6.16 6.16 38.53
CA GLN A 234 6.32 6.92 37.28
C GLN A 234 4.99 7.01 36.50
N PRO A 235 4.77 8.05 35.70
CA PRO A 235 3.57 8.16 34.86
C PRO A 235 3.52 7.03 33.84
N ASP A 236 2.33 6.45 33.63
CA ASP A 236 2.09 5.47 32.57
C ASP A 236 1.70 6.22 31.29
N LEU A 237 2.58 6.22 30.29
CA LEU A 237 2.47 7.04 29.09
C LEU A 237 1.93 6.23 27.91
N TYR A 238 1.04 6.84 27.16
CA TYR A 238 0.47 6.30 25.93
C TYR A 238 0.62 7.31 24.80
N PHE A 239 1.00 6.84 23.62
CA PHE A 239 1.17 7.67 22.42
C PHE A 239 0.19 7.24 21.35
N ARG A 240 -0.32 8.19 20.56
CA ARG A 240 -1.31 7.88 19.53
C ARG A 240 -0.59 7.41 18.28
N GLY A 241 -1.11 6.39 17.62
CA GLY A 241 -0.61 5.92 16.34
C GLY A 241 -1.74 5.52 15.42
N PHE A 242 -1.55 5.68 14.13
CA PHE A 242 -2.41 5.06 13.14
C PHE A 242 -1.63 4.69 11.89
N TYR A 243 -2.06 3.63 11.22
CA TYR A 243 -1.60 3.30 9.88
C TYR A 243 -2.77 3.13 8.94
N ALA A 244 -2.55 3.48 7.66
CA ALA A 244 -3.51 3.29 6.60
C ALA A 244 -2.84 2.61 5.41
N TRP A 245 -3.64 1.91 4.61
CA TRP A 245 -3.17 1.20 3.43
C TRP A 245 -4.25 1.15 2.37
N ASN A 246 -3.84 1.08 1.11
CA ASN A 246 -4.74 0.91 -0.02
C ASN A 246 -4.06 0.11 -1.14
N SER A 247 -4.85 -0.44 -2.05
CA SER A 247 -4.37 -0.96 -3.31
C SER A 247 -5.34 -0.60 -4.41
N GLU A 248 -4.89 0.19 -5.37
CA GLU A 248 -5.65 0.51 -6.59
C GLU A 248 -5.74 -0.66 -7.59
N VAL A 249 -4.93 -1.71 -7.39
CA VAL A 249 -4.88 -2.92 -8.23
C VAL A 249 -5.60 -4.13 -7.63
N GLY A 250 -6.25 -3.96 -6.47
CA GLY A 250 -7.02 -5.02 -5.81
C GLY A 250 -6.18 -6.04 -5.05
N SER A 251 -4.97 -5.70 -4.61
CA SER A 251 -4.14 -6.57 -3.76
C SER A 251 -4.55 -6.53 -2.28
N LYS A 252 -5.13 -5.39 -1.85
CA LYS A 252 -5.61 -5.12 -0.49
C LYS A 252 -6.84 -4.23 -0.53
N THR A 253 -7.74 -4.40 0.42
CA THR A 253 -8.84 -3.45 0.64
C THR A 253 -8.30 -2.20 1.34
N LEU A 254 -8.82 -1.02 1.00
CA LEU A 254 -8.58 0.21 1.77
C LEU A 254 -8.84 -0.04 3.25
N GLY A 255 -7.95 0.41 4.11
CA GLY A 255 -8.17 0.36 5.54
C GLY A 255 -7.34 1.36 6.33
N ILE A 256 -7.80 1.59 7.55
CA ILE A 256 -7.12 2.39 8.57
C ILE A 256 -7.23 1.66 9.91
N ALA A 257 -6.18 1.71 10.70
CA ALA A 257 -6.17 1.21 12.07
C ALA A 257 -5.51 2.24 12.97
N ALA A 258 -6.19 2.60 14.05
CA ALA A 258 -5.67 3.48 15.09
C ALA A 258 -5.43 2.69 16.37
N PHE A 259 -4.41 3.09 17.14
CA PHE A 259 -3.97 2.38 18.33
C PHE A 259 -3.22 3.32 19.27
N TYR A 260 -2.97 2.83 20.49
CA TYR A 260 -2.05 3.47 21.43
C TYR A 260 -0.76 2.65 21.53
N LEU A 261 0.37 3.33 21.41
CA LEU A 261 1.70 2.82 21.75
C LEU A 261 1.93 3.05 23.25
N ARG A 262 2.57 2.09 23.92
CA ARG A 262 2.92 2.15 25.33
C ARG A 262 4.39 1.84 25.50
#